data_AF-A0A9J6NYC6-F1
#
_entry.id   AF-A0A9J6NYC6-F1
#
_cell.length_a   1.000
_cell.length_b   1.000
_cell.length_c   1.000
_cell.angle_alpha   90.00
_cell.angle_beta   90.00
_cell.angle_gamma   90.00
#
_symmetry.space_group_name_H-M   'P 1'
#
loop_
_entity.id
_entity.type
_entity.pdbx_description
1 polymer ?
#
loop_
_entity_poly.entity_id
_entity_poly.type
_entity_poly.pdbx_seq_one_letter_code
_entity_poly.pdbx_strand_id
1 'polypeptide(L)'
;MNKLKKLEKFIIILNIIISISFISLLVIGKWPNWWEYVILERSPMTWFESMLLWSCFMLCGGCLLFSILREEKSKSILWIILVLGFAFLTLDERFALHERIRDGFLAPKGIKIPLFFWTSAGDFILLVFMVIGLLMLPKILKLFRERKTALIFFIIGIFFAVTAILMDSLNVHEMSIEFLRVEQFIEEIFETTGMLFFLNSLFLLFTDYFRKTFQMSVTTSEEKYN
;
A
#
# COMPACT_ATOMS: atom_id res chain seq x y z
N MET A 1 -29.63 -6.01 -1.53
CA MET A 1 -28.42 -5.75 -2.36
C MET A 1 -28.00 -4.27 -2.43
N ASN A 2 -28.92 -3.30 -2.48
CA ASN A 2 -28.55 -1.86 -2.56
C ASN A 2 -27.89 -1.28 -1.30
N LYS A 3 -28.16 -1.83 -0.10
CA LYS A 3 -27.60 -1.31 1.16
C LYS A 3 -26.07 -1.50 1.24
N LEU A 4 -25.54 -2.67 0.88
CA LEU A 4 -24.10 -2.94 0.92
C LEU A 4 -23.31 -2.03 -0.03
N LYS A 5 -23.78 -1.85 -1.28
CA LYS A 5 -23.13 -0.93 -2.23
C LYS A 5 -23.12 0.52 -1.74
N LYS A 6 -24.18 0.97 -1.04
CA LYS A 6 -24.23 2.29 -0.42
C LYS A 6 -23.19 2.40 0.72
N LEU A 7 -23.08 1.37 1.55
CA LEU A 7 -22.09 1.29 2.62
C LEU A 7 -20.66 1.30 2.07
N GLU A 8 -20.38 0.53 1.02
CA GLU A 8 -19.06 0.51 0.39
C GLU A 8 -18.64 1.89 -0.13
N LYS A 9 -19.55 2.56 -0.86
CA LYS A 9 -19.31 3.93 -1.34
C LYS A 9 -19.08 4.90 -0.18
N PHE A 10 -19.89 4.79 0.87
CA PHE A 10 -19.74 5.63 2.05
C PHE A 10 -18.37 5.44 2.71
N ILE A 11 -17.93 4.21 2.92
CA ILE A 11 -16.62 3.91 3.52
C ILE A 11 -15.47 4.42 2.66
N ILE A 12 -15.54 4.25 1.33
CA ILE A 12 -14.50 4.78 0.42
C ILE A 12 -14.42 6.30 0.52
N ILE A 13 -15.55 7.00 0.45
CA ILE A 13 -15.60 8.46 0.56
C ILE A 13 -15.06 8.89 1.94
N LEU A 14 -15.46 8.20 2.99
CA LEU A 14 -15.02 8.48 4.35
C LEU A 14 -13.50 8.33 4.49
N ASN A 15 -12.92 7.24 3.97
CA ASN A 15 -11.47 7.02 3.98
C ASN A 15 -10.72 8.16 3.30
N ILE A 16 -11.22 8.64 2.15
CA ILE A 16 -10.63 9.76 1.41
C ILE A 16 -10.72 11.06 2.22
N ILE A 17 -11.91 11.38 2.76
CA ILE A 17 -12.12 12.61 3.54
C ILE A 17 -11.24 12.62 4.79
N ILE A 18 -11.18 11.50 5.52
CA ILE A 18 -10.36 11.36 6.72
C ILE A 18 -8.88 11.56 6.37
N SER A 19 -8.39 10.94 5.30
CA SER A 19 -6.97 11.04 4.90
C SER A 19 -6.60 12.48 4.52
N ILE A 20 -7.41 13.14 3.68
CA ILE A 20 -7.18 14.54 3.28
C ILE A 20 -7.23 15.47 4.49
N SER A 21 -8.22 15.26 5.37
CA SER A 21 -8.40 16.07 6.58
C SER A 21 -7.23 15.87 7.55
N PHE A 22 -6.76 14.64 7.74
CA PHE A 22 -5.61 14.33 8.59
C PHE A 22 -4.34 15.03 8.08
N ILE A 23 -3.98 14.85 6.81
CA ILE A 23 -2.80 15.51 6.20
C ILE A 23 -2.92 17.04 6.32
N SER A 24 -4.10 17.60 6.02
CA SER A 24 -4.32 19.05 6.13
C SER A 24 -4.13 19.56 7.56
N LEU A 25 -4.59 18.80 8.56
CA LEU A 25 -4.41 19.11 9.97
C LEU A 25 -2.93 19.05 10.38
N LEU A 26 -2.14 18.12 9.85
CA LEU A 26 -0.69 18.06 10.10
C LEU A 26 0.00 19.32 9.56
N VAL A 27 -0.29 19.70 8.31
CA VAL A 27 0.30 20.88 7.66
C VAL A 27 -0.07 22.16 8.41
N ILE A 28 -1.36 22.34 8.72
CA ILE A 28 -1.85 23.54 9.44
C ILE A 28 -1.31 23.57 10.87
N GLY A 29 -1.33 22.42 11.57
CA GLY A 29 -0.96 22.32 12.98
C GLY A 29 0.52 22.60 13.25
N LYS A 30 1.39 22.49 12.23
CA LYS A 30 2.82 22.77 12.34
C LYS A 30 3.32 23.95 11.52
N TRP A 31 2.42 24.79 10.99
CA TRP A 31 2.84 25.96 10.21
C TRP A 31 3.72 26.93 11.03
N PRO A 32 4.85 27.45 10.50
CA PRO A 32 5.38 27.26 9.14
C PRO A 32 6.26 26.01 8.93
N ASN A 33 6.59 25.28 10.00
CA ASN A 33 7.41 24.07 9.99
C ASN A 33 6.63 22.79 9.64
N TRP A 34 5.73 22.88 8.66
CA TRP A 34 4.83 21.78 8.28
C TRP A 34 5.57 20.46 7.97
N TRP A 35 6.82 20.54 7.49
CA TRP A 35 7.66 19.39 7.14
C TRP A 35 7.95 18.46 8.34
N GLU A 36 7.98 18.98 9.56
CA GLU A 36 8.29 18.18 10.76
C GLU A 36 7.26 17.07 11.01
N TYR A 37 6.01 17.27 10.60
CA TYR A 37 4.93 16.30 10.81
C TYR A 37 4.60 15.45 9.59
N VAL A 38 5.20 15.77 8.44
CA VAL A 38 4.93 15.06 7.19
C VAL A 38 6.11 14.23 6.72
N ILE A 39 7.32 14.77 6.75
CA ILE A 39 8.49 14.19 6.05
C ILE A 39 9.43 13.39 6.96
N LEU A 40 9.38 13.62 8.27
CA LEU A 40 10.31 12.94 9.17
C LEU A 40 9.87 11.48 9.40
N GLU A 41 10.81 10.53 9.40
CA GLU A 41 10.56 9.10 9.69
C GLU A 41 9.78 8.84 11.00
N ARG A 42 9.86 9.77 11.96
CA ARG A 42 9.16 9.68 13.25
C ARG A 42 8.06 10.71 13.36
N SER A 43 7.28 10.84 12.29
CA SER A 43 6.18 11.79 12.21
C SER A 43 4.81 11.14 12.42
N PRO A 44 3.77 11.95 12.67
CA PRO A 44 2.38 11.49 12.61
C PRO A 44 1.98 10.93 11.23
N MET A 45 2.61 11.37 10.14
CA MET A 45 2.36 10.88 8.78
C MET A 45 2.77 9.41 8.64
N THR A 46 4.03 9.09 8.95
CA THR A 46 4.55 7.70 8.98
C THR A 46 3.69 6.78 9.84
N TRP A 47 3.19 7.27 10.99
CA TRP A 47 2.26 6.49 11.82
C TRP A 47 0.93 6.20 11.09
N PHE A 48 0.38 7.19 10.41
CA PHE A 48 -0.85 7.04 9.65
C PHE A 48 -0.67 6.09 8.45
N GLU A 49 0.43 6.20 7.73
CA GLU A 49 0.79 5.30 6.63
C GLU A 49 0.98 3.86 7.10
N SER A 50 1.68 3.66 8.22
CA SER A 50 1.78 2.37 8.90
C SER A 50 0.39 1.79 9.20
N MET A 51 -0.57 2.61 9.63
CA MET A 51 -1.95 2.18 9.89
C MET A 51 -2.73 1.84 8.61
N LEU A 52 -2.50 2.55 7.51
CA LEU A 52 -3.08 2.24 6.20
C LEU A 52 -2.56 0.89 5.67
N LEU A 53 -1.24 0.67 5.74
CA LEU A 53 -0.59 -0.57 5.33
C LEU A 53 -1.02 -1.74 6.23
N TRP A 54 -1.11 -1.53 7.54
CA TRP A 54 -1.63 -2.52 8.47
C TRP A 54 -3.07 -2.93 8.12
N SER A 55 -3.91 -1.95 7.78
CA SER A 55 -5.28 -2.21 7.35
C SER A 55 -5.33 -3.01 6.04
N CYS A 56 -4.43 -2.73 5.09
CA CYS A 56 -4.25 -3.52 3.87
C CYS A 56 -3.84 -4.97 4.19
N PHE A 57 -2.86 -5.15 5.10
CA PHE A 57 -2.44 -6.46 5.60
C PHE A 57 -3.63 -7.25 6.18
N MET A 58 -4.43 -6.64 7.05
CA MET A 58 -5.59 -7.30 7.67
C MET A 58 -6.65 -7.70 6.64
N LEU A 59 -6.94 -6.85 5.65
CA LEU A 59 -7.88 -7.15 4.58
C LEU A 59 -7.38 -8.26 3.65
N CYS A 60 -6.08 -8.27 3.33
CA CYS A 60 -5.45 -9.38 2.60
C CYS A 60 -5.57 -10.69 3.39
N GLY A 61 -5.33 -10.65 4.70
CA GLY A 61 -5.51 -11.80 5.59
C GLY A 61 -6.94 -12.32 5.58
N GLY A 62 -7.93 -11.42 5.61
CA GLY A 62 -9.34 -11.78 5.45
C GLY A 62 -9.63 -12.46 4.10
N CYS A 63 -9.12 -11.91 3.00
CA CYS A 63 -9.28 -12.51 1.67
C CYS A 63 -8.58 -13.87 1.55
N LEU A 64 -7.41 -14.04 2.18
CA LEU A 64 -6.71 -15.31 2.28
C LEU A 64 -7.58 -16.36 2.99
N LEU A 65 -8.16 -16.01 4.14
CA LEU A 65 -9.04 -16.92 4.89
C LEU A 65 -10.22 -17.38 4.03
N PHE A 66 -10.90 -16.46 3.34
CA PHE A 66 -11.98 -16.85 2.43
C PHE A 66 -11.50 -17.72 1.27
N SER A 67 -10.33 -17.43 0.70
CA SER A 67 -9.73 -18.25 -0.37
C SER A 67 -9.43 -19.68 0.10
N ILE A 68 -8.97 -19.85 1.34
CA ILE A 68 -8.72 -21.16 1.96
C ILE A 68 -10.04 -21.91 2.20
N LEU A 69 -11.04 -21.23 2.79
CA LEU A 69 -12.36 -21.83 3.06
C LEU A 69 -13.09 -22.29 1.78
N ARG A 70 -12.77 -21.68 0.63
CA ARG A 70 -13.31 -22.02 -0.68
C ARG A 70 -12.41 -22.97 -1.48
N GLU A 71 -11.35 -23.47 -0.86
CA GLU A 71 -10.37 -24.40 -1.47
C GLU A 71 -9.68 -23.85 -2.74
N GLU A 72 -9.59 -22.52 -2.88
CA GLU A 72 -9.01 -21.85 -4.06
C GLU A 72 -7.47 -21.79 -3.98
N LYS A 73 -6.79 -22.96 -3.96
CA LYS A 73 -5.33 -23.09 -3.69
C LYS A 73 -4.44 -22.08 -4.44
N SER A 74 -4.68 -21.90 -5.75
CA SER A 74 -3.87 -20.97 -6.56
C SER A 74 -4.04 -19.51 -6.14
N LYS A 75 -5.23 -19.10 -5.68
CA LYS A 75 -5.46 -17.74 -5.19
C LYS A 75 -4.91 -17.58 -3.78
N SER A 76 -5.00 -18.61 -2.95
CA SER A 76 -4.47 -18.59 -1.58
C SER A 76 -2.96 -18.30 -1.56
N ILE A 77 -2.19 -18.88 -2.48
CA ILE A 77 -0.74 -18.58 -2.60
C ILE A 77 -0.50 -17.10 -2.89
N LEU A 78 -1.25 -16.52 -3.83
CA LEU A 78 -1.13 -15.10 -4.17
C LEU A 78 -1.55 -14.19 -3.01
N TRP A 79 -2.58 -14.59 -2.25
CA TRP A 79 -2.98 -13.88 -1.05
C TRP A 79 -1.94 -13.97 0.07
N ILE A 80 -1.28 -15.12 0.27
CA ILE A 80 -0.13 -15.24 1.20
C ILE A 80 0.96 -14.24 0.83
N ILE A 81 1.31 -14.15 -0.46
CA ILE A 81 2.30 -13.18 -0.94
C ILE A 81 1.88 -11.74 -0.59
N LEU A 82 0.63 -11.36 -0.85
CA LEU A 82 0.13 -10.01 -0.52
C LEU A 82 0.12 -9.75 1.00
N VAL A 83 -0.28 -10.73 1.80
CA VAL A 83 -0.24 -10.65 3.27
C VAL A 83 1.19 -10.40 3.74
N LEU A 84 2.15 -11.19 3.27
CA LEU A 84 3.56 -11.02 3.64
C LEU A 84 4.12 -9.70 3.12
N GLY A 85 3.74 -9.28 1.91
CA GLY A 85 4.14 -8.01 1.32
C GLY A 85 3.65 -6.80 2.12
N PHE A 86 2.35 -6.72 2.43
CA PHE A 86 1.81 -5.62 3.24
C PHE A 86 2.28 -5.67 4.70
N ALA A 87 2.51 -6.86 5.27
CA ALA A 87 3.14 -6.97 6.58
C ALA A 87 4.56 -6.40 6.56
N PHE A 88 5.35 -6.77 5.56
CA PHE A 88 6.70 -6.24 5.38
C PHE A 88 6.68 -4.72 5.21
N LEU A 89 5.85 -4.18 4.30
CA LEU A 89 5.72 -2.74 4.10
C LEU A 89 5.28 -2.01 5.38
N THR A 90 4.35 -2.56 6.15
CA THR A 90 3.94 -1.96 7.43
C THR A 90 5.10 -1.86 8.42
N LEU A 91 5.92 -2.92 8.49
CA LEU A 91 7.10 -2.94 9.37
C LEU A 91 8.19 -2.03 8.84
N ASP A 92 8.38 -1.99 7.54
CA ASP A 92 9.34 -1.12 6.88
C ASP A 92 9.00 0.35 7.13
N GLU A 93 7.76 0.75 6.88
CA GLU A 93 7.25 2.10 7.17
C GLU A 93 7.47 2.49 8.64
N ARG A 94 7.07 1.60 9.56
CA ARG A 94 7.16 1.91 10.99
C ARG A 94 8.59 1.96 11.51
N PHE A 95 9.49 1.20 10.90
CA PHE A 95 10.83 0.95 11.42
C PHE A 95 11.93 1.34 10.45
N ALA A 96 11.68 1.99 9.32
CA ALA A 96 12.67 2.34 8.32
C ALA A 96 13.66 1.19 8.03
N LEU A 97 13.16 -0.02 7.77
CA LEU A 97 14.02 -1.20 7.68
C LEU A 97 14.96 -1.11 6.48
N HIS A 98 14.44 -0.68 5.33
CA HIS A 98 15.23 -0.51 4.12
C HIS A 98 16.31 0.57 4.30
N GLU A 99 16.01 1.67 4.98
CA GLU A 99 16.98 2.72 5.29
C GLU A 99 18.09 2.22 6.22
N ARG A 100 17.75 1.46 7.27
CA ARG A 100 18.77 0.86 8.14
C ARG A 100 19.69 -0.10 7.40
N ILE A 101 19.18 -0.84 6.43
CA ILE A 101 19.99 -1.71 5.58
C ILE A 101 20.86 -0.87 4.62
N ARG A 102 20.27 0.16 4.00
CA ARG A 102 20.97 1.14 3.14
C ARG A 102 22.13 1.77 3.91
N ASP A 103 21.84 2.48 4.98
CA ASP A 103 22.79 3.35 5.70
C ASP A 103 23.73 2.56 6.61
N GLY A 104 23.26 1.45 7.18
CA GLY A 104 24.04 0.64 8.11
C GLY A 104 24.97 -0.38 7.42
N PHE A 105 24.66 -0.80 6.20
CA PHE A 105 25.39 -1.89 5.55
C PHE A 105 25.82 -1.63 4.11
N LEU A 106 24.95 -1.09 3.25
CA LEU A 106 25.24 -0.95 1.83
C LEU A 106 26.05 0.31 1.49
N ALA A 107 25.56 1.48 1.92
CA ALA A 107 26.16 2.77 1.64
C ALA A 107 27.60 2.89 2.18
N PRO A 108 27.94 2.45 3.42
CA PRO A 108 29.31 2.51 3.93
C PRO A 108 30.30 1.65 3.14
N LYS A 109 29.81 0.62 2.44
CA LYS A 109 30.62 -0.27 1.58
C LYS A 109 30.65 0.17 0.13
N GLY A 110 29.99 1.28 -0.22
CA GLY A 110 29.87 1.76 -1.59
C GLY A 110 29.14 0.77 -2.51
N ILE A 111 28.27 -0.10 -1.97
CA ILE A 111 27.56 -1.09 -2.78
C ILE A 111 26.50 -0.39 -3.62
N LYS A 112 26.64 -0.50 -4.95
CA LYS A 112 25.72 0.05 -5.95
C LYS A 112 25.51 -0.95 -7.07
N ILE A 113 24.32 -0.93 -7.67
CA ILE A 113 24.03 -1.68 -8.89
C ILE A 113 24.22 -0.75 -10.09
N PRO A 114 25.14 -1.05 -11.03
CA PRO A 114 25.42 -0.17 -12.17
C PRO A 114 24.22 0.13 -13.08
N LEU A 115 23.24 -0.78 -13.11
CA LEU A 115 22.00 -0.60 -13.87
C LEU A 115 21.20 0.63 -13.41
N PHE A 116 21.26 0.97 -12.12
CA PHE A 116 20.59 2.11 -11.52
C PHE A 116 21.59 3.25 -11.32
N PHE A 117 22.08 3.79 -12.43
CA PHE A 117 23.19 4.75 -12.42
C PHE A 117 22.85 6.08 -11.72
N TRP A 118 21.56 6.44 -11.63
CA TRP A 118 21.09 7.68 -11.01
C TRP A 118 20.97 7.65 -9.48
N THR A 119 21.04 6.47 -8.87
CA THR A 119 20.83 6.32 -7.41
C THR A 119 22.13 6.52 -6.64
N SER A 120 22.05 6.84 -5.35
CA SER A 120 23.22 6.76 -4.45
C SER A 120 23.50 5.30 -4.06
N ALA A 121 24.58 5.08 -3.30
CA ALA A 121 24.94 3.75 -2.83
C ALA A 121 23.90 3.24 -1.82
N GLY A 122 23.36 2.05 -2.05
CA GLY A 122 22.33 1.42 -1.20
C GLY A 122 20.87 1.70 -1.58
N ASP A 123 20.53 2.81 -2.23
CA ASP A 123 19.14 3.18 -2.60
C ASP A 123 18.47 2.20 -3.57
N PHE A 124 19.25 1.40 -4.28
CA PHE A 124 18.72 0.42 -5.22
C PHE A 124 17.79 -0.63 -4.58
N ILE A 125 17.78 -0.77 -3.24
CA ILE A 125 16.93 -1.72 -2.53
C ILE A 125 15.45 -1.52 -2.91
N LEU A 126 14.97 -0.28 -2.91
CA LEU A 126 13.57 0.01 -3.23
C LEU A 126 13.24 -0.32 -4.68
N LEU A 127 14.16 -0.04 -5.60
CA LEU A 127 14.03 -0.43 -7.01
C LEU A 127 13.99 -1.95 -7.19
N VAL A 128 14.76 -2.71 -6.40
CA VAL A 128 14.71 -4.18 -6.42
C VAL A 128 13.34 -4.67 -5.94
N PHE A 129 12.80 -4.11 -4.85
CA PHE A 129 11.44 -4.46 -4.40
C PHE A 129 10.37 -4.11 -5.43
N MET A 130 10.48 -2.94 -6.07
CA MET A 130 9.61 -2.54 -7.17
C MET A 130 9.66 -3.54 -8.33
N VAL A 131 10.85 -3.94 -8.78
CA VAL A 131 11.01 -4.93 -9.87
C VAL A 131 10.39 -6.26 -9.49
N ILE A 132 10.61 -6.76 -8.27
CA ILE A 132 9.98 -8.00 -7.79
C ILE A 132 8.45 -7.85 -7.82
N GLY A 133 7.91 -6.75 -7.31
CA GLY A 133 6.48 -6.45 -7.34
C GLY A 133 5.91 -6.44 -8.75
N LEU A 134 6.58 -5.76 -9.69
CA LEU A 134 6.17 -5.67 -11.10
C LEU A 134 6.24 -7.02 -11.82
N LEU A 135 7.21 -7.87 -11.50
CA LEU A 135 7.28 -9.24 -12.05
C LEU A 135 6.11 -10.11 -11.55
N MET A 136 5.66 -9.90 -10.32
CA MET A 136 4.51 -10.61 -9.76
C MET A 136 3.16 -10.01 -10.18
N LEU A 137 3.16 -8.76 -10.64
CA LEU A 137 1.97 -7.98 -10.92
C LEU A 137 0.97 -8.68 -11.87
N PRO A 138 1.36 -9.31 -13.00
CA PRO A 138 0.39 -9.97 -13.88
C PRO A 138 -0.39 -11.10 -13.20
N LYS A 139 0.21 -11.78 -12.22
CA LYS A 139 -0.44 -12.82 -11.43
C LYS A 139 -1.37 -12.20 -10.39
N ILE A 140 -0.91 -11.17 -9.69
CA ILE A 140 -1.68 -10.44 -8.68
C ILE A 140 -2.93 -9.80 -9.30
N LEU A 141 -2.80 -9.16 -10.48
CA LEU A 141 -3.93 -8.54 -11.18
C LEU A 141 -5.07 -9.52 -11.48
N LYS A 142 -4.80 -10.83 -11.60
CA LYS A 142 -5.85 -11.83 -11.78
C LYS A 142 -6.80 -11.93 -10.58
N LEU A 143 -6.32 -11.67 -9.36
CA LEU A 143 -7.17 -11.63 -8.15
C LEU A 143 -8.19 -10.48 -8.24
N PHE A 144 -7.76 -9.32 -8.72
CA PHE A 144 -8.57 -8.11 -8.74
C PHE A 144 -9.57 -8.07 -9.91
N ARG A 145 -9.38 -8.89 -10.94
CA ARG A 145 -10.28 -8.96 -12.10
C ARG A 145 -11.71 -9.39 -11.76
N GLU A 146 -11.93 -10.02 -10.61
CA GLU A 146 -13.27 -10.37 -10.14
C GLU A 146 -14.16 -9.14 -9.89
N ARG A 147 -13.54 -7.99 -9.59
CA ARG A 147 -14.25 -6.75 -9.31
C ARG A 147 -13.57 -5.57 -10.00
N LYS A 148 -14.10 -5.15 -11.15
CA LYS A 148 -13.55 -4.06 -11.98
C LYS A 148 -13.18 -2.79 -11.20
N THR A 149 -14.03 -2.34 -10.28
CA THR A 149 -13.75 -1.15 -9.46
C THR A 149 -12.55 -1.34 -8.54
N ALA A 150 -12.38 -2.53 -7.95
CA ALA A 150 -11.21 -2.84 -7.13
C ALA A 150 -9.95 -2.86 -8.00
N LEU A 151 -10.01 -3.48 -9.18
CA LEU A 151 -8.90 -3.47 -10.14
C LEU A 151 -8.46 -2.05 -10.52
N ILE A 152 -9.40 -1.15 -10.81
CA ILE A 152 -9.09 0.25 -11.14
C ILE A 152 -8.35 0.91 -9.98
N PHE A 153 -8.87 0.81 -8.76
CA PHE A 153 -8.19 1.38 -7.59
C PHE A 153 -6.80 0.77 -7.36
N PHE A 154 -6.65 -0.54 -7.56
CA PHE A 154 -5.35 -1.21 -7.44
C PHE A 154 -4.32 -0.69 -8.45
N ILE A 155 -4.72 -0.51 -9.72
CA ILE A 155 -3.86 0.03 -10.77
C ILE A 155 -3.45 1.48 -10.47
N ILE A 156 -4.40 2.30 -9.99
CA ILE A 156 -4.09 3.67 -9.58
C ILE A 156 -3.12 3.66 -8.39
N GLY A 157 -3.31 2.77 -7.41
CA GLY A 157 -2.38 2.60 -6.29
C GLY A 157 -0.97 2.24 -6.74
N ILE A 158 -0.83 1.31 -7.71
CA ILE A 158 0.47 0.96 -8.31
C ILE A 158 1.11 2.16 -8.97
N PHE A 159 0.35 2.94 -9.71
CA PHE A 159 0.88 4.14 -10.39
C PHE A 159 1.49 5.12 -9.37
N PHE A 160 0.79 5.41 -8.29
CA PHE A 160 1.30 6.29 -7.22
C PHE A 160 2.53 5.69 -6.52
N ALA A 161 2.47 4.42 -6.13
CA ALA A 161 3.59 3.74 -5.46
C ALA A 161 4.85 3.68 -6.33
N VAL A 162 4.71 3.35 -7.63
CA VAL A 162 5.84 3.36 -8.57
C VAL A 162 6.42 4.78 -8.70
N THR A 163 5.55 5.79 -8.75
CA THR A 163 6.03 7.17 -8.89
C THR A 163 6.77 7.63 -7.64
N ALA A 164 6.28 7.33 -6.44
CA ALA A 164 6.97 7.64 -5.18
C ALA A 164 8.33 6.95 -5.09
N ILE A 165 8.41 5.64 -5.36
CA ILE A 165 9.69 4.91 -5.39
C ILE A 165 10.68 5.51 -6.39
N LEU A 166 10.19 5.98 -7.54
CA LEU A 166 11.06 6.63 -8.53
C LEU A 166 11.56 8.00 -8.05
N MET A 167 10.74 8.76 -7.34
CA MET A 167 11.14 10.03 -6.71
C MET A 167 12.22 9.81 -5.66
N ASP A 168 12.00 8.90 -4.71
CA ASP A 168 12.97 8.58 -3.65
C ASP A 168 14.29 8.02 -4.20
N SER A 169 14.26 7.38 -5.38
CA SER A 169 15.48 6.86 -6.01
C SER A 169 16.41 7.95 -6.60
N LEU A 170 15.96 9.21 -6.68
CA LEU A 170 16.75 10.29 -7.28
C LEU A 170 17.85 10.76 -6.32
N ASN A 171 19.08 10.86 -6.83
CA ASN A 171 20.16 11.49 -6.06
C ASN A 171 19.95 13.01 -6.00
N VAL A 172 19.41 13.48 -4.88
CA VAL A 172 19.08 14.89 -4.61
C VAL A 172 20.07 15.58 -3.68
N HIS A 173 21.23 14.97 -3.38
CA HIS A 173 22.18 15.47 -2.37
C HIS A 173 22.78 16.86 -2.65
N GLU A 174 22.73 17.33 -3.89
CA GLU A 174 23.22 18.67 -4.28
C GLU A 174 22.12 19.75 -4.28
N MET A 175 20.88 19.40 -3.94
CA MET A 175 19.73 20.30 -3.99
C MET A 175 19.58 21.13 -2.70
N SER A 176 18.88 22.26 -2.77
CA SER A 176 18.64 23.09 -1.58
C SER A 176 17.71 22.38 -0.58
N ILE A 177 17.82 22.72 0.70
CA ILE A 177 16.99 22.12 1.76
C ILE A 177 15.50 22.37 1.51
N GLU A 178 15.13 23.53 0.97
CA GLU A 178 13.76 23.86 0.62
C GLU A 178 13.23 22.95 -0.49
N PHE A 179 14.06 22.66 -1.49
CA PHE A 179 13.68 21.74 -2.56
C PHE A 179 13.48 20.33 -2.02
N LEU A 180 14.43 19.82 -1.21
CA LEU A 180 14.33 18.50 -0.56
C LEU A 180 13.03 18.36 0.23
N ARG A 181 12.66 19.39 0.99
CA ARG A 181 11.39 19.37 1.74
C ARG A 181 10.17 19.29 0.82
N VAL A 182 10.15 20.03 -0.29
CA VAL A 182 9.00 19.99 -1.20
C VAL A 182 8.93 18.65 -1.92
N GLU A 183 10.07 18.11 -2.32
CA GLU A 183 10.17 16.83 -3.01
C GLU A 183 9.70 15.68 -2.11
N GLN A 184 10.25 15.55 -0.90
CA GLN A 184 9.83 14.57 0.11
C GLN A 184 8.36 14.76 0.51
N PHE A 185 7.85 16.00 0.58
CA PHE A 185 6.42 16.21 0.82
C PHE A 185 5.57 15.58 -0.29
N ILE A 186 5.95 15.77 -1.55
CA ILE A 186 5.19 15.24 -2.68
C ILE A 186 5.28 13.72 -2.70
N GLU A 187 6.44 13.16 -2.38
CA GLU A 187 6.67 11.73 -2.21
C GLU A 187 5.69 11.14 -1.18
N GLU A 188 5.69 11.64 0.05
CA GLU A 188 4.78 11.24 1.14
C GLU A 188 3.30 11.31 0.72
N ILE A 189 2.91 12.37 -0.01
CA ILE A 189 1.55 12.49 -0.54
C ILE A 189 1.25 11.38 -1.56
N PHE A 190 2.22 11.03 -2.42
CA PHE A 190 2.06 9.99 -3.43
C PHE A 190 2.01 8.61 -2.77
N GLU A 191 2.86 8.36 -1.78
CA GLU A 191 2.87 7.12 -0.99
C GLU A 191 1.55 6.89 -0.28
N THR A 192 1.13 7.82 0.58
CA THR A 192 -0.17 7.76 1.26
C THR A 192 -1.33 7.60 0.29
N THR A 193 -1.30 8.32 -0.85
CA THR A 193 -2.35 8.19 -1.87
C THR A 193 -2.39 6.78 -2.45
N GLY A 194 -1.22 6.20 -2.77
CA GLY A 194 -1.09 4.81 -3.21
C GLY A 194 -1.66 3.82 -2.20
N MET A 195 -1.29 3.96 -0.92
CA MET A 195 -1.77 3.13 0.18
C MET A 195 -3.30 3.22 0.35
N LEU A 196 -3.87 4.43 0.26
CA LEU A 196 -5.31 4.65 0.33
C LEU A 196 -6.05 3.96 -0.83
N PHE A 197 -5.48 3.99 -2.03
CA PHE A 197 -6.04 3.28 -3.18
C PHE A 197 -5.95 1.76 -3.02
N PHE A 198 -4.86 1.24 -2.48
CA PHE A 198 -4.75 -0.18 -2.12
C PHE A 198 -5.78 -0.58 -1.07
N LEU A 199 -5.93 0.21 -0.01
CA LEU A 199 -6.90 -0.03 1.05
C LEU A 199 -8.33 -0.14 0.50
N ASN A 200 -8.74 0.83 -0.32
CA ASN A 200 -10.07 0.84 -0.92
C ASN A 200 -10.27 -0.31 -1.91
N SER A 201 -9.23 -0.68 -2.66
CA SER A 201 -9.26 -1.84 -3.56
C SER A 201 -9.47 -3.15 -2.79
N LEU A 202 -8.68 -3.38 -1.75
CA LEU A 202 -8.72 -4.57 -0.92
C LEU A 202 -10.03 -4.67 -0.13
N PHE A 203 -10.54 -3.54 0.37
CA PHE A 203 -11.82 -3.48 1.04
C PHE A 203 -12.95 -3.95 0.12
N LEU A 204 -12.96 -3.50 -1.13
CA LEU A 204 -13.95 -3.93 -2.12
C LEU A 204 -13.83 -5.41 -2.49
N LEU A 205 -12.63 -5.97 -2.56
CA LEU A 205 -12.49 -7.41 -2.76
C LEU A 205 -12.95 -8.19 -1.53
N PHE A 206 -12.56 -7.76 -0.34
CA PHE A 206 -12.95 -8.38 0.92
C PHE A 206 -14.48 -8.46 1.05
N THR A 207 -15.20 -7.37 0.77
CA THR A 207 -16.68 -7.39 0.83
C THR A 207 -17.32 -8.30 -0.21
N ASP A 208 -16.70 -8.45 -1.39
CA ASP A 208 -17.15 -9.37 -2.43
C ASP A 208 -16.93 -10.84 -2.04
N TYR A 209 -15.76 -11.16 -1.48
CA TYR A 209 -15.45 -12.47 -0.90
C TYR A 209 -16.38 -12.83 0.26
N PHE A 210 -16.59 -11.89 1.18
CA PHE A 210 -17.54 -12.02 2.29
C PHE A 210 -18.93 -12.37 1.75
N ARG A 211 -19.44 -11.58 0.80
CA ARG A 211 -20.75 -11.81 0.21
C ARG A 211 -20.86 -13.20 -0.45
N LYS A 212 -19.89 -13.58 -1.29
CA LYS A 212 -19.90 -14.87 -1.99
C LYS A 212 -19.93 -16.03 -1.00
N THR A 213 -19.16 -15.95 0.07
CA THR A 213 -19.08 -17.00 1.10
C THR A 213 -20.40 -17.16 1.85
N PHE A 214 -21.02 -16.06 2.30
CA PHE A 214 -22.30 -16.11 3.00
C PHE A 214 -23.49 -16.49 2.10
N GLN A 215 -23.44 -16.19 0.81
CA GLN A 215 -24.49 -16.62 -0.12
C GLN A 215 -24.47 -18.14 -0.33
N MET A 216 -23.28 -18.76 -0.41
CA MET A 216 -23.16 -20.21 -0.54
C MET A 216 -23.73 -20.97 0.66
N SER A 217 -23.52 -20.47 1.89
CA SER A 217 -24.02 -21.14 3.10
C SER A 217 -25.54 -21.21 3.18
N VAL A 218 -26.26 -20.24 2.60
CA VAL A 218 -27.73 -20.22 2.62
C VAL A 218 -28.28 -21.28 1.66
N THR A 219 -27.78 -21.35 0.43
CA THR A 219 -28.26 -22.31 -0.57
C THR A 219 -28.05 -23.77 -0.14
N THR A 220 -26.89 -24.09 0.45
CA THR A 220 -26.63 -25.45 0.96
C THR A 220 -27.53 -25.87 2.11
N SER A 221 -28.07 -24.91 2.87
CA SER A 221 -29.01 -25.22 3.94
C SER A 221 -30.39 -25.58 3.39
N GLU A 222 -30.88 -24.85 2.37
CA GLU A 222 -32.18 -25.11 1.74
C GLU A 222 -32.22 -26.46 1.00
N GLU A 223 -31.13 -26.89 0.37
CA GLU A 223 -31.05 -28.21 -0.28
C GLU A 223 -31.03 -29.37 0.71
N LYS A 224 -30.61 -29.16 1.97
CA LYS A 224 -30.55 -30.23 2.98
C LYS A 224 -31.90 -30.48 3.68
N TYR A 225 -32.84 -29.55 3.54
CA TYR A 225 -34.16 -29.62 4.18
C TYR A 225 -35.32 -29.80 3.19
N ASN A 226 -35.03 -29.95 1.89
CA ASN A 226 -35.97 -30.35 0.85
C ASN A 226 -35.63 -31.74 0.33
#